data_AF-A0A2E0RWT8-F1
#
_entry.id   AF-A0A2E0RWT8-F1
#
_cell.length_a   1.000
_cell.length_b   1.000
_cell.length_c   1.000
_cell.angle_alpha   90.00
_cell.angle_beta   90.00
_cell.angle_gamma   90.00
#
_symmetry.space_group_name_H-M   'P 1'
#
loop_
_entity.id
_entity.type
_entity.pdbx_description
1 polymer ?
#
loop_
_entity_poly.entity_id
_entity_poly.type
_entity_poly.pdbx_seq_one_letter_code
_entity_poly.pdbx_strand_id
1 'polypeptide(L)'
;MKDTRTEITSEWLADAAGVPGDLAQAFHVAFFELVENHIRGGHVLVLPGSAHGPKELVAKLLELESDDDDSPELWELDGTALGRQIRVRRGVEVFTLSDLWPTLERWTELAGDGEPVGEEQFAELVFTMSDRIADSTTELRFALDRSELEAQIESWALSRIDDLGHALSVNGLELVRTRDGRSGAQFRFANRRRADVIGRSVGSSRLVPADAWVVVEFKAIVGAREDVDQLADYMELVRSQLAGEDEAVVGFLVADGFLPDVQEYADGLGVHLQTVAATGFYEYRFLDRVGHADRFPSGGYWDMQKTLRKAGLPEVPLPPTLRSQVRRLDDWFWATVDLPRAALYPVANKRAGIPERPSSDDEPWFAFGHVGRGAQSWFLAYHLAYNGQEIHRSSPWARMYGSQDSEVERAAAMFDELREAIADLG
;
A
#
# COMPACT_ATOMS: atom_id res chain seq x y z
N MET A 1 0.38 -17.77 43.97
CA MET A 1 1.28 -18.32 42.93
C MET A 1 1.79 -17.15 42.11
N LYS A 2 3.10 -17.13 41.82
CA LYS A 2 3.74 -16.06 41.05
C LYS A 2 3.30 -16.16 39.59
N ASP A 3 2.89 -15.04 39.02
CA ASP A 3 2.57 -14.85 37.61
C ASP A 3 3.89 -14.96 36.81
N THR A 4 4.22 -16.14 36.29
CA THR A 4 5.40 -16.33 35.42
C THR A 4 5.02 -16.00 33.99
N ARG A 5 4.97 -14.70 33.68
CA ARG A 5 5.12 -14.22 32.31
C ARG A 5 6.56 -14.50 31.89
N THR A 6 6.75 -15.18 30.76
CA THR A 6 8.05 -15.18 30.10
C THR A 6 8.05 -13.95 29.20
N GLU A 7 8.55 -12.82 29.72
CA GLU A 7 8.79 -11.64 28.90
C GLU A 7 9.91 -11.96 27.92
N ILE A 8 9.66 -11.77 26.62
CA ILE A 8 10.74 -11.65 25.65
C ILE A 8 11.46 -10.37 26.03
N THR A 9 12.74 -10.46 26.33
CA THR A 9 13.59 -9.30 26.61
C THR A 9 14.60 -9.14 25.48
N SER A 10 15.13 -7.94 25.31
CA SER A 10 16.23 -7.69 24.38
C SER A 10 17.44 -8.57 24.70
N GLU A 11 17.68 -8.90 25.98
CA GLU A 11 18.73 -9.84 26.40
C GLU A 11 18.46 -11.27 25.90
N TRP A 12 17.21 -11.73 25.96
CA TRP A 12 16.85 -13.05 25.43
C TRP A 12 17.03 -13.13 23.91
N LEU A 13 16.66 -12.07 23.18
CA LEU A 13 16.87 -11.96 21.73
C LEU A 13 18.37 -11.90 21.38
N ALA A 14 19.16 -11.16 22.16
CA ALA A 14 20.60 -11.09 21.99
C ALA A 14 21.27 -12.47 22.15
N ASP A 15 20.90 -13.20 23.19
CA ASP A 15 21.43 -14.54 23.47
C ASP A 15 20.96 -15.59 22.45
N ALA A 16 19.71 -15.52 22.00
CA ALA A 16 19.12 -16.48 21.06
C ALA A 16 19.61 -16.28 19.61
N ALA A 17 19.83 -15.03 19.18
CA ALA A 17 20.25 -14.70 17.83
C ALA A 17 21.77 -14.42 17.72
N GLY A 18 22.49 -14.37 18.83
CA GLY A 18 23.94 -14.07 18.84
C GLY A 18 24.27 -12.64 18.41
N VAL A 19 23.35 -11.69 18.62
CA VAL A 19 23.49 -10.29 18.18
C VAL A 19 23.79 -9.34 19.35
N PRO A 20 24.47 -8.20 19.11
CA PRO A 20 24.72 -7.19 20.14
C PRO A 20 23.43 -6.73 20.84
N GLY A 21 23.51 -6.48 22.16
CA GLY A 21 22.33 -6.23 23.00
C GLY A 21 21.55 -4.95 22.67
N ASP A 22 22.22 -3.94 22.14
CA ASP A 22 21.61 -2.71 21.62
C ASP A 22 20.82 -2.95 20.32
N LEU A 23 21.35 -3.81 19.44
CA LEU A 23 20.68 -4.24 18.21
C LEU A 23 19.48 -5.14 18.51
N ALA A 24 19.63 -6.06 19.46
CA ALA A 24 18.53 -6.88 19.96
C ALA A 24 17.43 -6.02 20.58
N GLN A 25 17.80 -4.92 21.25
CA GLN A 25 16.87 -3.96 21.81
C GLN A 25 16.14 -3.15 20.74
N ALA A 26 16.83 -2.70 19.70
CA ALA A 26 16.20 -2.02 18.57
C ALA A 26 15.22 -2.94 17.82
N PHE A 27 15.61 -4.19 17.56
CA PHE A 27 14.72 -5.20 16.97
C PHE A 27 13.54 -5.51 17.90
N HIS A 28 13.78 -5.65 19.21
CA HIS A 28 12.74 -5.88 20.20
C HIS A 28 11.69 -4.76 20.19
N VAL A 29 12.13 -3.51 20.18
CA VAL A 29 11.24 -2.34 20.11
C VAL A 29 10.49 -2.32 18.77
N ALA A 30 11.19 -2.46 17.63
CA ALA A 30 10.55 -2.43 16.32
C ALA A 30 9.58 -3.59 16.10
N PHE A 31 9.91 -4.80 16.55
CA PHE A 31 9.07 -5.99 16.47
C PHE A 31 7.84 -5.84 17.36
N PHE A 32 7.99 -5.42 18.61
CA PHE A 32 6.85 -5.23 19.51
C PHE A 32 6.00 -4.03 19.12
N GLU A 33 6.57 -2.95 18.58
CA GLU A 33 5.79 -1.86 18.00
C GLU A 33 5.05 -2.34 16.74
N LEU A 34 5.67 -3.12 15.86
CA LEU A 34 5.01 -3.69 14.68
C LEU A 34 3.84 -4.61 15.09
N VAL A 35 4.08 -5.49 16.07
CA VAL A 35 3.13 -6.45 16.62
C VAL A 35 2.00 -5.75 17.38
N GLU A 36 2.31 -4.81 18.27
CA GLU A 36 1.34 -4.04 19.07
C GLU A 36 0.52 -3.08 18.18
N ASN A 37 1.09 -2.59 17.07
CA ASN A 37 0.37 -1.76 16.09
C ASN A 37 -0.48 -2.58 15.11
N HIS A 38 -0.13 -3.84 14.82
CA HIS A 38 -0.94 -4.72 13.97
C HIS A 38 -2.02 -5.48 14.76
N ILE A 39 -1.76 -5.80 16.04
CA ILE A 39 -2.59 -6.70 16.86
C ILE A 39 -3.04 -5.94 18.12
N ARG A 40 -3.85 -4.89 17.95
CA ARG A 40 -4.50 -4.25 19.10
C ARG A 40 -5.67 -5.10 19.60
N GLY A 41 -5.38 -6.02 20.51
CA GLY A 41 -6.39 -6.75 21.30
C GLY A 41 -6.06 -8.22 21.59
N GLY A 42 -5.11 -8.81 20.86
CA GLY A 42 -4.62 -10.17 21.10
C GLY A 42 -3.31 -10.17 21.87
N HIS A 43 -3.13 -11.13 22.79
CA HIS A 43 -1.79 -11.44 23.28
C HIS A 43 -1.06 -12.23 22.18
N VAL A 44 0.24 -12.00 22.00
CA VAL A 44 1.07 -12.77 21.05
C VAL A 44 1.92 -13.76 21.84
N LEU A 45 1.88 -15.03 21.44
CA LEU A 45 2.72 -16.09 22.01
C LEU A 45 3.78 -16.50 20.98
N VAL A 46 5.04 -16.12 21.23
CA VAL A 46 6.18 -16.60 20.43
C VAL A 46 6.80 -17.80 21.14
N LEU A 47 6.84 -18.95 20.49
CA LEU A 47 7.36 -20.18 21.09
C LEU A 47 8.79 -20.47 20.62
N PRO A 48 9.75 -20.73 21.53
CA PRO A 48 11.08 -21.18 21.16
C PRO A 48 10.99 -22.59 20.54
N GLY A 49 11.58 -22.75 19.36
CA GLY A 49 11.61 -24.04 18.68
C GLY A 49 12.29 -25.10 19.53
N SER A 50 11.55 -26.11 19.97
CA SER A 50 12.13 -27.34 20.49
C SER A 50 12.02 -28.46 19.45
N ALA A 51 12.90 -29.47 19.57
CA ALA A 51 13.02 -30.59 18.64
C ALA A 51 11.77 -31.48 18.51
N HIS A 52 10.70 -31.20 19.27
CA HIS A 52 9.40 -31.85 19.16
C HIS A 52 8.34 -30.84 18.70
N GLY A 53 8.38 -30.56 17.40
CA GLY A 53 7.28 -30.19 16.50
C GLY A 53 6.22 -29.15 16.95
N PRO A 54 6.19 -27.94 16.34
CA PRO A 54 5.06 -26.99 16.40
C PRO A 54 3.70 -27.60 16.00
N LYS A 55 3.71 -28.68 15.22
CA LYS A 55 2.53 -29.32 14.65
C LYS A 55 1.59 -29.98 15.66
N GLU A 56 2.09 -30.61 16.72
CA GLU A 56 1.23 -31.26 17.73
C GLU A 56 0.52 -30.24 18.62
N LEU A 57 1.16 -29.09 18.86
CA LEU A 57 0.59 -27.99 19.63
C LEU A 57 -0.46 -27.22 18.81
N VAL A 58 -0.16 -26.93 17.55
CA VAL A 58 -1.12 -26.31 16.61
C VAL A 58 -2.32 -27.23 16.37
N ALA A 59 -2.10 -28.54 16.19
CA ALA A 59 -3.20 -29.50 16.05
C ALA A 59 -4.11 -29.55 17.29
N LYS A 60 -3.53 -29.53 18.50
CA LYS A 60 -4.32 -29.45 19.74
C LYS A 60 -5.07 -28.13 19.90
N LEU A 61 -4.48 -27.00 19.49
CA LEU A 61 -5.15 -25.70 19.54
C LEU A 61 -6.33 -25.63 18.55
N LEU A 62 -6.20 -26.25 17.37
CA LEU A 62 -7.26 -26.35 16.36
C LEU A 62 -8.37 -27.35 16.75
N GLU A 63 -8.05 -28.44 17.44
CA GLU A 63 -9.06 -29.37 17.99
C GLU A 63 -9.90 -28.74 19.12
N LEU A 64 -9.40 -27.68 19.78
CA LEU A 64 -10.06 -27.00 20.90
C LEU A 64 -10.98 -25.84 20.47
N GLU A 65 -10.93 -25.40 19.21
CA GLU A 65 -11.82 -24.36 18.69
C GLU A 65 -13.24 -24.87 18.39
N SER A 66 -13.45 -26.19 18.34
CA SER A 66 -14.72 -26.79 17.91
C SER A 66 -15.79 -26.96 19.00
N ASP A 67 -15.51 -26.58 20.26
CA ASP A 67 -16.52 -26.65 21.33
C ASP A 67 -17.19 -25.28 21.57
N ASP A 68 -18.51 -25.30 21.41
CA ASP A 68 -19.46 -24.19 21.27
C ASP A 68 -19.87 -23.50 22.60
N ASP A 69 -19.01 -23.53 23.63
CA ASP A 69 -19.35 -22.94 24.94
C ASP A 69 -18.63 -21.58 25.17
N ASP A 70 -19.43 -20.54 25.42
CA ASP A 70 -19.05 -19.13 25.49
C ASP A 70 -18.38 -18.72 26.82
N SER A 71 -17.82 -19.68 27.56
CA SER A 71 -17.12 -19.40 28.81
C SER A 71 -15.60 -19.31 28.59
N PRO A 72 -14.89 -18.32 29.19
CA PRO A 72 -13.44 -18.22 29.07
C PRO A 72 -12.78 -19.33 29.88
N GLU A 73 -12.61 -20.50 29.27
CA GLU A 73 -11.83 -21.57 29.90
C GLU A 73 -10.34 -21.24 29.92
N LEU A 74 -9.72 -21.55 31.06
CA LEU A 74 -8.32 -21.32 31.36
C LEU A 74 -7.58 -22.65 31.17
N TRP A 75 -6.82 -22.80 30.10
CA TRP A 75 -6.22 -24.08 29.73
C TRP A 75 -4.80 -24.20 30.28
N GLU A 76 -4.48 -25.36 30.88
CA GLU A 76 -3.13 -25.71 31.33
C GLU A 76 -2.48 -26.65 30.30
N LEU A 77 -1.41 -26.20 29.65
CA LEU A 77 -0.57 -27.04 28.79
C LEU A 77 0.70 -27.44 29.54
N ASP A 78 0.99 -28.74 29.56
CA ASP A 78 2.20 -29.29 30.17
C ASP A 78 3.37 -29.20 29.17
N GLY A 79 4.13 -28.10 29.26
CA GLY A 79 5.30 -27.82 28.43
C GLY A 79 6.51 -28.65 28.87
N THR A 80 6.54 -29.93 28.50
CA THR A 80 7.58 -30.88 28.94
C THR A 80 9.02 -30.53 28.50
N ALA A 81 9.22 -29.55 27.60
CA ALA A 81 10.54 -29.03 27.25
C ALA A 81 11.02 -27.86 28.13
N LEU A 82 10.13 -27.17 28.86
CA LEU A 82 10.44 -25.93 29.60
C LEU A 82 10.14 -26.02 31.10
N GLY A 83 9.52 -27.11 31.58
CA GLY A 83 9.19 -27.30 32.99
C GLY A 83 8.29 -26.20 33.58
N ARG A 84 7.53 -25.50 32.73
CA ARG A 84 6.65 -24.38 33.10
C ARG A 84 5.27 -24.58 32.49
N GLN A 85 4.25 -24.27 33.28
CA GLN A 85 2.87 -24.19 32.83
C GLN A 85 2.67 -22.91 32.01
N ILE A 86 2.13 -23.04 30.80
CA ILE A 86 1.70 -21.91 29.97
C ILE A 86 0.17 -21.89 29.97
N ARG A 87 -0.41 -20.72 30.28
CA ARG A 87 -1.84 -20.46 30.19
C ARG A 87 -2.11 -19.57 29.00
N VAL A 88 -2.97 -20.01 28.08
CA VAL A 88 -3.32 -19.28 26.87
C VAL A 88 -4.81 -18.93 26.93
N ARG A 89 -5.17 -17.69 26.56
CA ARG A 89 -6.57 -17.27 26.40
C ARG A 89 -7.03 -17.54 24.97
N ARG A 90 -8.34 -17.73 24.75
CA ARG A 90 -8.94 -17.78 23.41
C ARG A 90 -8.65 -16.45 22.68
N GLY A 91 -8.20 -16.49 21.43
CA GLY A 91 -7.83 -15.30 20.64
C GLY A 91 -6.39 -14.80 20.79
N VAL A 92 -5.45 -15.67 21.18
CA VAL A 92 -4.00 -15.38 21.22
C VAL A 92 -3.35 -15.85 19.93
N GLU A 93 -2.71 -14.95 19.19
CA GLU A 93 -1.99 -15.29 17.95
C GLU A 93 -0.63 -15.93 18.29
N VAL A 94 -0.31 -17.03 17.61
CA VAL A 94 0.94 -17.78 17.83
C VAL A 94 1.80 -17.67 16.59
N PHE A 95 2.96 -17.03 16.71
CA PHE A 95 4.00 -17.03 15.67
C PHE A 95 5.07 -18.05 16.04
N THR A 96 5.55 -18.81 15.06
CA THR A 96 6.74 -19.66 15.26
C THR A 96 7.99 -18.91 14.82
N LEU A 97 9.10 -19.08 15.54
CA LEU A 97 10.38 -18.49 15.11
C LEU A 97 10.78 -18.94 13.70
N SER A 98 10.34 -20.12 13.25
CA SER A 98 10.55 -20.60 11.88
C SER A 98 9.93 -19.71 10.80
N ASP A 99 8.84 -18.99 11.10
CA ASP A 99 8.18 -18.09 10.16
C ASP A 99 8.97 -16.79 9.97
N LEU A 100 9.72 -16.40 11.00
CA LEU A 100 10.54 -15.19 11.03
C LEU A 100 12.01 -15.46 10.68
N TRP A 101 12.45 -16.73 10.77
CA TRP A 101 13.84 -17.15 10.64
C TRP A 101 14.49 -16.76 9.30
N PRO A 102 13.86 -16.91 8.13
CA PRO A 102 14.49 -16.53 6.86
C PRO A 102 14.69 -15.01 6.72
N THR A 103 13.90 -14.21 7.45
CA THR A 103 14.04 -12.75 7.49
C THR A 103 15.13 -12.34 8.47
N LEU A 104 15.27 -13.06 9.59
CA LEU A 104 16.37 -12.92 10.54
C LEU A 104 17.72 -13.36 9.94
N GLU A 105 17.76 -14.42 9.13
CA GLU A 105 18.95 -14.85 8.39
C GLU A 105 19.40 -13.77 7.40
N ARG A 106 18.48 -13.23 6.59
CA ARG A 106 18.77 -12.12 5.67
C ARG A 106 19.24 -10.86 6.40
N TRP A 107 18.70 -10.59 7.58
CA TRP A 107 19.14 -9.49 8.42
C TRP A 107 20.56 -9.69 8.95
N THR A 108 20.90 -10.92 9.35
CA THR A 108 22.24 -11.29 9.83
C THR A 108 23.26 -11.23 8.67
N GLU A 109 22.86 -11.61 7.46
CA GLU A 109 23.67 -11.45 6.25
C GLU A 109 23.91 -9.97 5.89
N LEU A 110 22.89 -9.11 6.05
CA LEU A 110 22.99 -7.67 5.76
C LEU A 110 23.78 -6.89 6.82
N ALA A 111 23.75 -7.32 8.08
CA ALA A 111 24.51 -6.70 9.17
C ALA A 111 26.02 -7.04 9.12
N GLY A 112 26.42 -8.08 8.39
CA GLY A 112 27.82 -8.50 8.28
C GLY A 112 28.49 -8.77 9.64
N ASP A 113 29.83 -8.74 9.68
CA ASP A 113 30.66 -8.92 10.88
C ASP A 113 30.61 -7.72 11.85
N GLY A 114 29.42 -7.14 12.10
CA GLY A 114 29.20 -6.11 13.12
C GLY A 114 29.17 -4.67 12.63
N GLU A 115 28.87 -4.41 11.36
CA GLU A 115 28.57 -3.06 10.89
C GLU A 115 27.09 -2.72 11.16
N PRO A 116 26.76 -1.48 11.61
CA PRO A 116 25.37 -1.08 11.80
C PRO A 116 24.61 -1.12 10.47
N VAL A 117 23.42 -1.74 10.47
CA VAL A 117 22.51 -1.70 9.32
C VAL A 117 22.09 -0.24 9.09
N GLY A 118 22.33 0.29 7.89
CA GLY A 118 21.96 1.66 7.54
C GLY A 118 20.44 1.87 7.50
N GLU A 119 19.97 3.10 7.71
CA GLU A 119 18.53 3.44 7.74
C GLU A 119 17.75 2.96 6.50
N GLU A 120 18.38 2.99 5.32
CA GLU A 120 17.77 2.55 4.06
C GLU A 120 17.61 1.02 4.00
N GLN A 121 18.60 0.27 4.50
CA GLN A 121 18.54 -1.19 4.59
C GLN A 121 17.54 -1.64 5.67
N PHE A 122 17.43 -0.88 6.76
CA PHE A 122 16.43 -1.11 7.80
C PHE A 122 15.02 -0.86 7.26
N ALA A 123 14.81 0.21 6.49
CA ALA A 123 13.52 0.48 5.85
C ALA A 123 13.14 -0.65 4.87
N GLU A 124 14.06 -1.09 4.01
CA GLU A 124 13.83 -2.22 3.09
C GLU A 124 13.48 -3.52 3.83
N LEU A 125 14.12 -3.77 4.97
CA LEU A 125 13.84 -4.93 5.82
C LEU A 125 12.45 -4.85 6.44
N VAL A 126 12.06 -3.68 6.97
CA VAL A 126 10.72 -3.45 7.54
C VAL A 126 9.66 -3.62 6.45
N PHE A 127 9.87 -3.08 5.25
CA PHE A 127 8.97 -3.30 4.11
C PHE A 127 8.87 -4.78 3.73
N THR A 128 10.00 -5.51 3.69
CA THR A 128 10.02 -6.94 3.38
C THR A 128 9.33 -7.78 4.46
N MET A 129 9.48 -7.40 5.73
CA MET A 129 8.77 -8.02 6.86
C MET A 129 7.28 -7.74 6.78
N SER A 130 6.88 -6.50 6.48
CA SER A 130 5.48 -6.13 6.30
C SER A 130 4.83 -6.86 5.13
N ASP A 131 5.51 -7.00 3.99
CA ASP A 131 5.02 -7.77 2.83
C ASP A 131 4.91 -9.27 3.17
N ARG A 132 5.90 -9.85 3.86
CA ARG A 132 5.85 -11.27 4.26
C ARG A 132 4.84 -11.55 5.36
N ILE A 133 4.66 -10.63 6.32
CA ILE A 133 3.57 -10.69 7.30
C ILE A 133 2.24 -10.56 6.56
N ALA A 134 2.12 -9.68 5.56
CA ALA A 134 0.93 -9.59 4.73
C ALA A 134 0.63 -10.88 3.94
N ASP A 135 1.67 -11.56 3.43
CA ASP A 135 1.55 -12.84 2.71
C ASP A 135 1.25 -14.02 3.66
N SER A 136 1.85 -14.07 4.85
CA SER A 136 1.65 -15.14 5.86
C SER A 136 0.42 -14.95 6.74
N THR A 137 -0.13 -13.73 6.82
CA THR A 137 -1.41 -13.42 7.51
C THR A 137 -2.65 -13.80 6.69
N THR A 138 -2.49 -14.58 5.62
CA THR A 138 -3.61 -15.24 4.93
C THR A 138 -4.42 -16.14 5.90
N GLU A 139 -3.85 -16.53 7.05
CA GLU A 139 -4.53 -17.34 8.09
C GLU A 139 -4.77 -16.64 9.45
N LEU A 140 -4.41 -15.37 9.65
CA LEU A 140 -4.35 -14.77 11.01
C LEU A 140 -4.84 -13.32 11.04
N ARG A 141 -6.13 -13.08 11.35
CA ARG A 141 -6.64 -11.71 11.56
C ARG A 141 -7.88 -11.66 12.45
N PHE A 142 -7.82 -11.04 13.65
CA PHE A 142 -8.93 -10.25 14.22
C PHE A 142 -8.49 -9.32 15.38
N ALA A 143 -8.81 -8.01 15.28
CA ALA A 143 -9.28 -7.16 16.40
C ALA A 143 -9.60 -5.71 15.94
N LEU A 144 -10.45 -5.54 14.94
CA LEU A 144 -11.10 -4.25 14.66
C LEU A 144 -12.61 -4.46 14.54
N ASP A 145 -13.38 -3.44 14.92
CA ASP A 145 -14.81 -3.43 14.60
C ASP A 145 -14.94 -3.49 13.07
N ARG A 146 -15.45 -4.62 12.58
CA ARG A 146 -15.56 -4.93 11.15
C ARG A 146 -16.33 -3.83 10.41
N SER A 147 -17.30 -3.20 11.07
CA SER A 147 -18.12 -2.14 10.50
C SER A 147 -17.35 -0.85 10.24
N GLU A 148 -16.39 -0.49 11.10
CA GLU A 148 -15.54 0.68 10.89
C GLU A 148 -14.52 0.45 9.77
N LEU A 149 -14.01 -0.77 9.64
CA LEU A 149 -13.04 -1.10 8.59
C LEU A 149 -13.68 -1.04 7.20
N GLU A 150 -14.89 -1.56 7.04
CA GLU A 150 -15.64 -1.52 5.78
C GLU A 150 -15.91 -0.06 5.36
N ALA A 151 -16.38 0.76 6.30
CA ALA A 151 -16.60 2.19 6.06
C ALA A 151 -15.30 2.94 5.69
N GLN A 152 -14.16 2.56 6.27
CA GLN A 152 -12.85 3.13 5.92
C GLN A 152 -12.42 2.73 4.51
N ILE A 153 -12.62 1.47 4.11
CA ILE A 153 -12.32 0.97 2.76
C ILE A 153 -13.19 1.71 1.74
N GLU A 154 -14.50 1.81 1.96
CA GLU A 154 -15.41 2.55 1.10
C GLU A 154 -14.98 4.01 0.98
N SER A 155 -14.72 4.69 2.10
CA SER A 155 -14.34 6.09 2.11
C SER A 155 -13.02 6.33 1.35
N TRP A 156 -12.03 5.46 1.54
CA TRP A 156 -10.77 5.49 0.80
C TRP A 156 -11.00 5.32 -0.70
N ALA A 157 -11.74 4.27 -1.08
CA ALA A 157 -12.01 3.93 -2.48
C ALA A 157 -12.70 5.08 -3.23
N LEU A 158 -13.64 5.77 -2.57
CA LEU A 158 -14.34 6.92 -3.13
C LEU A 158 -13.45 8.16 -3.24
N SER A 159 -12.58 8.39 -2.27
CA SER A 159 -11.61 9.50 -2.32
C SER A 159 -10.51 9.30 -3.36
N ARG A 160 -10.30 8.05 -3.81
CA ARG A 160 -9.24 7.63 -4.72
C ARG A 160 -9.76 6.74 -5.84
N ILE A 161 -10.84 7.18 -6.49
CA ILE A 161 -11.52 6.38 -7.51
C ILE A 161 -10.60 5.99 -8.68
N ASP A 162 -9.63 6.84 -9.03
CA ASP A 162 -8.64 6.56 -10.06
C ASP A 162 -7.67 5.43 -9.65
N ASP A 163 -7.24 5.42 -8.40
CA ASP A 163 -6.38 4.35 -7.86
C ASP A 163 -7.14 3.03 -7.77
N LEU A 164 -8.41 3.08 -7.32
CA LEU A 164 -9.30 1.92 -7.35
C LEU A 164 -9.46 1.40 -8.78
N GLY A 165 -9.77 2.28 -9.74
CA GLY A 165 -9.91 1.92 -11.15
C GLY A 165 -8.64 1.23 -11.67
N HIS A 166 -7.47 1.77 -11.35
CA HIS A 166 -6.20 1.15 -11.72
C HIS A 166 -6.00 -0.24 -11.11
N ALA A 167 -6.30 -0.41 -9.82
CA ALA A 167 -6.20 -1.69 -9.12
C ALA A 167 -7.13 -2.75 -9.70
N LEU A 168 -8.35 -2.36 -10.07
CA LEU A 168 -9.33 -3.24 -10.73
C LEU A 168 -9.05 -3.45 -12.21
N SER A 169 -7.94 -2.91 -12.73
CA SER A 169 -7.62 -2.89 -14.17
C SER A 169 -8.75 -2.27 -15.02
N VAL A 170 -9.46 -1.28 -14.48
CA VAL A 170 -10.44 -0.45 -15.19
C VAL A 170 -9.74 0.81 -15.68
N ASN A 171 -9.71 1.00 -17.01
CA ASN A 171 -9.08 2.20 -17.59
C ASN A 171 -10.03 3.39 -17.47
N GLY A 172 -9.82 4.22 -16.44
CA GLY A 172 -10.65 5.38 -16.12
C GLY A 172 -12.02 4.94 -15.60
N LEU A 173 -12.18 4.91 -14.27
CA LEU A 173 -13.43 4.59 -13.62
C LEU A 173 -14.17 5.88 -13.24
N GLU A 174 -15.24 6.19 -13.95
CA GLU A 174 -16.07 7.35 -13.67
C GLU A 174 -17.30 6.94 -12.84
N LEU A 175 -17.48 7.55 -11.67
CA LEU A 175 -18.70 7.35 -10.87
C LEU A 175 -19.91 7.86 -11.63
N VAL A 176 -20.95 7.03 -11.73
CA VAL A 176 -22.19 7.42 -12.39
C VAL A 176 -22.89 8.48 -11.54
N ARG A 177 -23.32 9.56 -12.17
CA ARG A 177 -24.31 10.46 -11.58
C ARG A 177 -25.67 10.14 -12.18
N THR A 178 -26.61 9.67 -11.37
CA THR A 178 -27.97 9.48 -11.88
C THR A 178 -28.64 10.81 -12.20
N ARG A 179 -29.74 10.75 -12.97
CA ARG A 179 -30.51 11.93 -13.39
C ARG A 179 -31.02 12.80 -12.23
N ASP A 180 -31.12 12.24 -11.03
CA ASP A 180 -31.49 12.95 -9.80
C ASP A 180 -30.29 13.41 -8.97
N GLY A 181 -29.08 13.32 -9.52
CA GLY A 181 -27.85 13.84 -8.93
C GLY A 181 -27.20 12.94 -7.87
N ARG A 182 -27.70 11.71 -7.66
CA ARG A 182 -27.03 10.77 -6.73
C ARG A 182 -25.72 10.30 -7.35
N SER A 183 -24.69 10.20 -6.52
CA SER A 183 -23.39 9.67 -6.92
C SER A 183 -23.43 8.15 -6.98
N GLY A 184 -22.53 7.56 -7.75
CA GLY A 184 -22.32 6.12 -7.83
C GLY A 184 -21.86 5.48 -6.52
N ALA A 185 -21.42 6.28 -5.55
CA ALA A 185 -21.16 5.83 -4.18
C ALA A 185 -22.46 5.51 -3.44
N GLN A 186 -22.50 4.35 -2.77
CA GLN A 186 -23.62 3.90 -1.97
C GLN A 186 -24.94 3.97 -2.74
N PHE A 187 -24.90 3.52 -4.00
CA PHE A 187 -25.98 3.66 -4.95
C PHE A 187 -27.20 2.84 -4.53
N ARG A 188 -28.34 3.50 -4.32
CA ARG A 188 -29.59 2.85 -3.91
C ARG A 188 -30.52 2.61 -5.09
N PHE A 189 -30.77 1.33 -5.38
CA PHE A 189 -31.72 0.85 -6.39
C PHE A 189 -33.19 1.09 -5.99
N ALA A 190 -34.12 0.93 -6.93
CA ALA A 190 -35.55 1.11 -6.69
C ALA A 190 -36.12 0.17 -5.62
N ASN A 191 -35.56 -1.04 -5.49
CA ASN A 191 -35.91 -2.02 -4.46
C ASN A 191 -35.27 -1.73 -3.08
N ARG A 192 -34.63 -0.57 -2.91
CA ARG A 192 -33.92 -0.13 -1.71
C ARG A 192 -32.63 -0.88 -1.37
N ARG A 193 -32.21 -1.86 -2.18
CA ARG A 193 -30.85 -2.44 -2.06
C ARG A 193 -29.81 -1.39 -2.44
N ARG A 194 -28.58 -1.57 -1.95
CA ARG A 194 -27.49 -0.61 -2.08
C ARG A 194 -26.20 -1.30 -2.50
N ALA A 195 -25.63 -0.88 -3.62
CA ALA A 195 -24.27 -1.25 -4.00
C ALA A 195 -23.29 -0.18 -3.51
N ASP A 196 -22.05 -0.57 -3.19
CA ASP A 196 -21.06 0.36 -2.64
C ASP A 196 -20.55 1.33 -3.68
N VAL A 197 -20.22 0.84 -4.89
CA VAL A 197 -19.80 1.68 -6.02
C VAL A 197 -20.45 1.21 -7.32
N ILE A 198 -20.99 2.17 -8.07
CA ILE A 198 -21.40 2.00 -9.46
C ILE A 198 -20.74 3.07 -10.34
N GLY A 199 -20.05 2.62 -11.38
CA GLY A 199 -19.34 3.49 -12.31
C GLY A 199 -19.44 3.04 -13.76
N ARG A 200 -18.76 3.79 -14.62
CA ARG A 200 -18.57 3.52 -16.04
C ARG A 200 -17.08 3.49 -16.34
N SER A 201 -16.65 2.51 -17.10
CA SER A 201 -15.29 2.49 -17.64
C SER A 201 -15.18 3.45 -18.83
N VAL A 202 -14.16 4.31 -18.85
CA VAL A 202 -13.90 5.25 -19.94
C VAL A 202 -13.10 4.60 -21.08
N GLY A 203 -12.24 3.63 -20.74
CA GLY A 203 -11.41 2.90 -21.68
C GLY A 203 -11.54 1.39 -21.50
N SER A 204 -11.19 0.66 -22.55
CA SER A 204 -11.17 -0.80 -22.52
C SER A 204 -9.91 -1.33 -21.86
N SER A 205 -10.03 -2.38 -21.08
CA SER A 205 -8.95 -3.21 -20.57
C SER A 205 -9.16 -4.67 -20.96
N ARG A 206 -8.30 -5.57 -20.45
CA ARG A 206 -8.46 -7.01 -20.66
C ARG A 206 -9.74 -7.56 -20.01
N LEU A 207 -10.17 -6.98 -18.88
CA LEU A 207 -11.31 -7.46 -18.10
C LEU A 207 -12.57 -6.65 -18.36
N VAL A 208 -12.42 -5.36 -18.65
CA VAL A 208 -13.55 -4.41 -18.71
C VAL A 208 -13.58 -3.72 -20.07
N PRO A 209 -14.59 -3.96 -20.91
CA PRO A 209 -14.77 -3.22 -22.16
C PRO A 209 -14.90 -1.71 -21.91
N ALA A 210 -14.59 -0.88 -22.91
CA ALA A 210 -14.92 0.54 -22.81
C ALA A 210 -16.45 0.70 -22.68
N ASP A 211 -16.89 1.75 -21.98
CA ASP A 211 -18.32 2.01 -21.75
C ASP A 211 -19.08 0.88 -21.02
N ALA A 212 -18.39 -0.05 -20.35
CA ALA A 212 -19.04 -1.01 -19.48
C ALA A 212 -19.50 -0.36 -18.17
N TRP A 213 -20.60 -0.84 -17.62
CA TRP A 213 -20.98 -0.59 -16.23
C TRP A 213 -20.07 -1.40 -15.31
N VAL A 214 -19.58 -0.76 -14.26
CA VAL A 214 -18.73 -1.38 -13.24
C VAL A 214 -19.46 -1.32 -11.92
N VAL A 215 -19.65 -2.45 -11.26
CA VAL A 215 -20.22 -2.58 -9.92
C VAL A 215 -19.12 -3.09 -9.00
N VAL A 216 -18.89 -2.41 -7.88
CA VAL A 216 -17.91 -2.86 -6.87
C VAL A 216 -18.62 -3.03 -5.54
N GLU A 217 -18.38 -4.16 -4.90
CA GLU A 217 -18.81 -4.46 -3.53
C GLU A 217 -17.55 -4.65 -2.66
N PHE A 218 -17.53 -4.04 -1.48
CA PHE A 218 -16.43 -4.17 -0.53
C PHE A 218 -16.80 -5.09 0.63
N LYS A 219 -15.82 -5.86 1.11
CA LYS A 219 -15.91 -6.63 2.34
C LYS A 219 -14.64 -6.41 3.15
N ALA A 220 -14.81 -6.01 4.40
CA ALA A 220 -13.70 -5.86 5.35
C ALA A 220 -13.13 -7.20 5.85
N ILE A 221 -13.68 -8.32 5.40
CA ILE A 221 -13.36 -9.69 5.80
C ILE A 221 -13.14 -10.56 4.57
N VAL A 222 -12.81 -11.83 4.79
CA VAL A 222 -12.76 -12.85 3.74
C VAL A 222 -14.10 -12.92 3.02
N GLY A 223 -14.07 -12.77 1.70
CA GLY A 223 -15.27 -12.85 0.86
C GLY A 223 -15.79 -14.28 0.77
N ALA A 224 -17.10 -14.43 0.93
CA ALA A 224 -17.81 -15.70 0.86
C ALA A 224 -18.70 -15.78 -0.40
N ARG A 225 -19.35 -16.94 -0.62
CA ARG A 225 -20.25 -17.15 -1.77
C ARG A 225 -21.45 -16.20 -1.73
N GLU A 226 -21.95 -15.91 -0.53
CA GLU A 226 -23.07 -15.00 -0.31
C GLU A 226 -22.74 -13.57 -0.77
N ASP A 227 -21.47 -13.15 -0.67
CA ASP A 227 -21.03 -11.84 -1.16
C ASP A 227 -20.97 -11.81 -2.70
N VAL A 228 -20.60 -12.93 -3.32
CA VAL A 228 -20.65 -13.10 -4.78
C VAL A 228 -22.11 -13.06 -5.26
N ASP A 229 -23.02 -13.76 -4.59
CA ASP A 229 -24.46 -13.73 -4.89
C ASP A 229 -25.03 -12.32 -4.76
N GLN A 230 -24.65 -11.61 -3.69
CA GLN A 230 -25.04 -10.23 -3.46
C GLN A 230 -24.60 -9.31 -4.61
N LEU A 231 -23.35 -9.44 -5.06
CA LEU A 231 -22.82 -8.65 -6.18
C LEU A 231 -23.47 -9.04 -7.52
N ALA A 232 -23.70 -10.33 -7.77
CA ALA A 232 -24.38 -10.81 -8.97
C ALA A 232 -25.81 -10.24 -9.05
N ASP A 233 -26.54 -10.20 -7.94
CA ASP A 233 -27.83 -9.53 -7.84
C ASP A 233 -27.73 -8.03 -8.20
N TYR A 234 -26.69 -7.34 -7.73
CA TYR A 234 -26.48 -5.93 -8.07
C TYR A 234 -26.19 -5.73 -9.55
N MET A 235 -25.41 -6.61 -10.16
CA MET A 235 -25.17 -6.60 -11.61
C MET A 235 -26.48 -6.77 -12.38
N GLU A 236 -27.38 -7.67 -11.96
CA GLU A 236 -28.71 -7.81 -12.56
C GLU A 236 -29.60 -6.58 -12.37
N LEU A 237 -29.51 -5.91 -11.22
CA LEU A 237 -30.23 -4.64 -11.00
C LEU A 237 -29.69 -3.54 -11.91
N VAL A 238 -28.38 -3.48 -12.16
CA VAL A 238 -27.79 -2.55 -13.13
C VAL A 238 -28.27 -2.88 -14.55
N ARG A 239 -28.24 -4.16 -14.96
CA ARG A 239 -28.75 -4.60 -16.27
C ARG A 239 -30.21 -4.20 -16.51
N SER A 240 -31.07 -4.41 -15.51
CA SER A 240 -32.51 -4.17 -15.64
C SER A 240 -32.95 -2.73 -15.46
N GLN A 241 -32.19 -1.90 -14.73
CA GLN A 241 -32.62 -0.53 -14.38
C GLN A 241 -31.79 0.58 -15.02
N LEU A 242 -30.52 0.31 -15.35
CA LEU A 242 -29.56 1.34 -15.75
C LEU A 242 -28.97 1.09 -17.14
N ALA A 243 -28.58 -0.14 -17.44
CA ALA A 243 -27.89 -0.49 -18.67
C ALA A 243 -28.85 -0.60 -19.87
N GLY A 244 -28.37 -0.21 -21.06
CA GLY A 244 -29.01 -0.55 -22.33
C GLY A 244 -28.89 -2.04 -22.68
N GLU A 245 -29.69 -2.52 -23.63
CA GLU A 245 -29.73 -3.95 -24.03
C GLU A 245 -28.37 -4.52 -24.45
N ASP A 246 -27.52 -3.68 -25.06
CA ASP A 246 -26.19 -4.07 -25.56
C ASP A 246 -25.02 -3.65 -24.63
N GLU A 247 -25.31 -3.04 -23.48
CA GLU A 247 -24.26 -2.54 -22.59
C GLU A 247 -23.73 -3.64 -21.65
N ALA A 248 -22.41 -3.76 -21.57
CA ALA A 248 -21.76 -4.71 -20.68
C ALA A 248 -21.87 -4.26 -19.21
N VAL A 249 -22.01 -5.23 -18.30
CA VAL A 249 -22.00 -5.02 -16.84
C VAL A 249 -21.01 -5.98 -16.21
N VAL A 250 -20.02 -5.43 -15.50
CA VAL A 250 -18.92 -6.15 -14.87
C VAL A 250 -18.94 -5.90 -13.36
N GLY A 251 -18.76 -6.95 -12.57
CA GLY A 251 -18.74 -6.89 -11.10
C GLY A 251 -17.35 -7.19 -10.54
N PHE A 252 -16.95 -6.43 -9.52
CA PHE A 252 -15.76 -6.68 -8.71
C PHE A 252 -16.14 -6.85 -7.24
N LEU A 253 -15.82 -8.00 -6.67
CA LEU A 253 -15.87 -8.21 -5.23
C LEU A 253 -14.48 -7.93 -4.66
N VAL A 254 -14.37 -6.92 -3.80
CA VAL A 254 -13.12 -6.54 -3.14
C VAL A 254 -13.18 -6.95 -1.68
N ALA A 255 -12.40 -7.95 -1.29
CA ALA A 255 -12.46 -8.54 0.06
C ALA A 255 -11.06 -8.75 0.66
N ASP A 256 -10.98 -9.05 1.95
CA ASP A 256 -9.69 -9.29 2.61
C ASP A 256 -9.14 -10.72 2.39
N GLY A 257 -9.27 -11.20 1.14
CA GLY A 257 -9.02 -12.59 0.75
C GLY A 257 -10.31 -13.34 0.43
N PHE A 258 -10.16 -14.57 -0.07
CA PHE A 258 -11.26 -15.42 -0.51
C PHE A 258 -10.97 -16.89 -0.17
N LEU A 259 -12.02 -17.64 0.13
CA LEU A 259 -11.90 -19.09 0.26
C LEU A 259 -11.66 -19.73 -1.13
N PRO A 260 -10.94 -20.87 -1.21
CA PRO A 260 -10.57 -21.46 -2.51
C PRO A 260 -11.74 -21.76 -3.44
N ASP A 261 -12.90 -22.12 -2.89
CA ASP A 261 -14.10 -22.48 -3.64
C ASP A 261 -14.92 -21.26 -4.13
N VAL A 262 -14.64 -20.07 -3.58
CA VAL A 262 -15.31 -18.83 -3.97
C VAL A 262 -14.86 -18.37 -5.35
N GLN A 263 -13.60 -18.62 -5.74
CA GLN A 263 -13.09 -18.24 -7.07
C GLN A 263 -13.84 -18.97 -8.19
N GLU A 264 -13.98 -20.30 -8.10
CA GLU A 264 -14.70 -21.09 -9.11
C GLU A 264 -16.18 -20.66 -9.18
N TYR A 265 -16.78 -20.36 -8.04
CA TYR A 265 -18.16 -19.87 -7.96
C TYR A 265 -18.32 -18.50 -8.62
N ALA A 266 -17.42 -17.56 -8.33
CA ALA A 266 -17.41 -16.22 -8.91
C ALA A 266 -17.21 -16.23 -10.43
N ASP A 267 -16.31 -17.08 -10.93
CA ASP A 267 -16.07 -17.25 -12.37
C ASP A 267 -17.35 -17.72 -13.09
N GLY A 268 -18.11 -18.62 -12.46
CA GLY A 268 -19.39 -19.10 -12.99
C GLY A 268 -20.47 -18.02 -13.12
N LEU A 269 -20.36 -16.93 -12.35
CA LEU A 269 -21.28 -15.79 -12.36
C LEU A 269 -20.70 -14.55 -13.06
N GLY A 270 -19.47 -14.63 -13.58
CA GLY A 270 -18.79 -13.51 -14.23
C GLY A 270 -18.42 -12.38 -13.25
N VAL A 271 -18.13 -12.73 -11.99
CA VAL A 271 -17.67 -11.80 -10.96
C VAL A 271 -16.15 -11.88 -10.86
N HIS A 272 -15.48 -10.73 -10.85
CA HIS A 272 -14.04 -10.66 -10.61
C HIS A 272 -13.73 -10.49 -9.14
N LEU A 273 -12.78 -11.26 -8.63
CA LEU A 273 -12.31 -11.17 -7.25
C LEU A 273 -11.04 -10.33 -7.17
N GLN A 274 -10.96 -9.44 -6.17
CA GLN A 274 -9.79 -8.61 -5.90
C GLN A 274 -9.57 -8.53 -4.38
N THR A 275 -8.32 -8.55 -3.92
CA THR A 275 -8.03 -8.37 -2.50
C THR A 275 -7.94 -6.89 -2.12
N VAL A 276 -8.34 -6.54 -0.90
CA VAL A 276 -8.17 -5.19 -0.32
C VAL A 276 -6.68 -4.78 -0.32
N ALA A 277 -5.77 -5.72 -0.10
CA ALA A 277 -4.33 -5.46 -0.19
C ALA A 277 -3.92 -4.99 -1.59
N ALA A 278 -4.42 -5.66 -2.62
CA ALA A 278 -4.09 -5.34 -4.00
C ALA A 278 -4.74 -4.03 -4.50
N THR A 279 -5.61 -3.38 -3.72
CA THR A 279 -6.09 -2.03 -4.01
C THR A 279 -5.16 -0.93 -3.51
N GLY A 280 -4.24 -1.24 -2.58
CA GLY A 280 -3.38 -0.25 -1.92
C GLY A 280 -4.00 0.39 -0.67
N PHE A 281 -5.15 -0.12 -0.20
CA PHE A 281 -5.83 0.40 0.99
C PHE A 281 -4.97 0.30 2.26
N TYR A 282 -4.30 -0.83 2.50
CA TYR A 282 -3.51 -1.01 3.73
C TYR A 282 -2.29 -0.09 3.79
N GLU A 283 -1.64 0.17 2.65
CA GLU A 283 -0.56 1.14 2.54
C GLU A 283 -1.06 2.54 2.96
N TYR A 284 -2.22 2.96 2.43
CA TYR A 284 -2.86 4.21 2.83
C TYR A 284 -3.15 4.27 4.33
N ARG A 285 -3.74 3.22 4.89
CA ARG A 285 -4.15 3.18 6.30
C ARG A 285 -2.97 3.22 7.25
N PHE A 286 -1.88 2.53 6.90
CA PHE A 286 -0.63 2.60 7.64
C PHE A 286 -0.12 4.05 7.70
N LEU A 287 -0.08 4.72 6.55
CA LEU A 287 0.35 6.12 6.44
C LEU A 287 -0.59 7.09 7.19
N ASP A 288 -1.88 6.83 7.25
CA ASP A 288 -2.84 7.63 8.03
C ASP A 288 -2.57 7.57 9.54
N ARG A 289 -2.41 6.35 10.07
CA ARG A 289 -2.26 6.13 11.51
C ARG A 289 -0.96 6.63 12.11
N VAL A 290 0.13 6.67 11.35
CA VAL A 290 1.40 7.24 11.82
C VAL A 290 1.39 8.79 11.87
N GLY A 291 0.21 9.43 11.89
CA GLY A 291 0.07 10.90 11.95
C GLY A 291 0.49 11.57 10.65
N HIS A 292 0.37 10.82 9.57
CA HIS A 292 1.06 11.08 8.33
C HIS A 292 0.11 11.08 7.13
N ALA A 293 -1.19 10.78 7.21
CA ALA A 293 -2.10 10.97 6.06
C ALA A 293 -2.14 12.43 5.59
N ASP A 294 -2.20 13.37 6.52
CA ASP A 294 -2.22 14.80 6.21
C ASP A 294 -0.82 15.34 5.80
N ARG A 295 0.24 14.58 6.08
CA ARG A 295 1.65 14.90 5.72
C ARG A 295 2.21 14.07 4.57
N PHE A 296 1.49 13.02 4.17
CA PHE A 296 1.73 12.12 3.06
C PHE A 296 0.40 11.93 2.35
N PRO A 297 -0.08 12.97 1.62
CA PRO A 297 -0.98 12.69 0.52
C PRO A 297 -0.16 11.76 -0.39
N SER A 298 -0.55 10.48 -0.49
CA SER A 298 0.01 9.46 -1.39
C SER A 298 1.03 10.03 -2.38
N GLY A 299 2.29 9.81 -2.03
CA GLY A 299 3.41 10.67 -2.35
C GLY A 299 3.49 11.11 -3.79
N GLY A 300 3.48 12.44 -4.01
CA GLY A 300 3.81 13.00 -5.31
C GLY A 300 5.19 12.55 -5.79
N TYR A 301 6.13 12.29 -4.87
CA TYR A 301 7.41 11.66 -5.23
C TYR A 301 7.21 10.24 -5.78
N TRP A 302 6.45 9.39 -5.10
CA TRP A 302 6.20 8.01 -5.55
C TRP A 302 5.33 7.94 -6.81
N ASP A 303 4.34 8.82 -6.95
CA ASP A 303 3.57 9.00 -8.18
C ASP A 303 4.46 9.42 -9.36
N MET A 304 5.39 10.35 -9.11
CA MET A 304 6.43 10.74 -10.07
C MET A 304 7.29 9.54 -10.45
N GLN A 305 7.84 8.79 -9.48
CA GLN A 305 8.67 7.63 -9.77
C GLN A 305 7.91 6.52 -10.52
N LYS A 306 6.65 6.27 -10.16
CA LYS A 306 5.76 5.32 -10.86
C LYS A 306 5.52 5.75 -12.30
N THR A 307 5.27 7.05 -12.52
CA THR A 307 5.04 7.61 -13.86
C THR A 307 6.30 7.51 -14.72
N LEU A 308 7.46 7.81 -14.15
CA LEU A 308 8.75 7.75 -14.85
C LEU A 308 9.18 6.32 -15.15
N ARG A 309 9.01 5.38 -14.21
CA ARG A 309 9.28 3.96 -14.44
C ARG A 309 8.43 3.39 -15.58
N LYS A 310 7.14 3.76 -15.67
CA LYS A 310 6.27 3.39 -16.80
C LYS A 310 6.78 3.95 -18.14
N ALA A 311 7.47 5.10 -18.10
CA ALA A 311 8.11 5.70 -19.28
C ALA A 311 9.51 5.13 -19.59
N GLY A 312 10.01 4.18 -18.79
CA GLY A 312 11.34 3.60 -18.92
C GLY A 312 12.46 4.45 -18.31
N LEU A 313 12.13 5.48 -17.54
CA LEU A 313 13.09 6.39 -16.93
C LEU A 313 13.55 5.90 -15.54
N PRO A 314 14.80 6.19 -15.14
CA PRO A 314 15.30 5.89 -13.80
C PRO A 314 14.70 6.84 -12.76
N GLU A 315 15.05 6.59 -11.50
CA GLU A 315 14.57 7.38 -10.37
C GLU A 315 15.08 8.83 -10.44
N VAL A 316 14.18 9.82 -10.29
CA VAL A 316 14.58 11.23 -10.17
C VAL A 316 15.32 11.45 -8.86
N PRO A 317 16.58 11.91 -8.87
CA PRO A 317 17.32 12.18 -7.66
C PRO A 317 16.73 13.38 -6.92
N LEU A 318 16.47 13.20 -5.62
CA LEU A 318 15.92 14.22 -4.74
C LEU A 318 16.42 14.00 -3.31
N PRO A 319 16.85 15.07 -2.59
CA PRO A 319 17.19 14.97 -1.17
C PRO A 319 16.06 14.32 -0.35
N PRO A 320 16.36 13.36 0.55
CA PRO A 320 15.35 12.66 1.33
C PRO A 320 14.36 13.58 2.07
N THR A 321 14.86 14.71 2.58
CA THR A 321 14.09 15.74 3.31
C THR A 321 12.99 16.40 2.47
N LEU A 322 13.10 16.37 1.14
CA LEU A 322 12.12 16.94 0.22
C LEU A 322 11.12 15.92 -0.33
N ARG A 323 11.41 14.61 -0.25
CA ARG A 323 10.58 13.55 -0.87
C ARG A 323 9.14 13.55 -0.36
N SER A 324 8.95 13.73 0.94
CA SER A 324 7.61 13.79 1.57
C SER A 324 6.82 15.04 1.20
N GLN A 325 7.49 16.10 0.72
CA GLN A 325 6.87 17.38 0.39
C GLN A 325 6.39 17.45 -1.07
N VAL A 326 6.81 16.51 -1.92
CA VAL A 326 6.46 16.53 -3.35
C VAL A 326 4.98 16.22 -3.54
N ARG A 327 4.30 17.08 -4.29
CA ARG A 327 2.90 16.94 -4.70
C ARG A 327 2.81 16.92 -6.23
N ARG A 328 1.87 16.14 -6.77
CA ARG A 328 1.51 16.26 -8.19
C ARG A 328 0.63 17.49 -8.37
N LEU A 329 1.01 18.38 -9.29
CA LEU A 329 0.28 19.61 -9.58
C LEU A 329 -0.47 19.57 -10.92
N ASP A 330 0.00 18.77 -11.89
CA ASP A 330 -0.63 18.58 -13.20
C ASP A 330 -0.17 17.22 -13.80
N ASP A 331 -0.66 16.87 -14.98
CA ASP A 331 -0.13 15.74 -15.73
C ASP A 331 1.36 15.94 -16.03
N TRP A 332 2.17 14.98 -15.58
CA TRP A 332 3.63 15.02 -15.64
C TRP A 332 4.26 16.30 -15.04
N PHE A 333 3.70 16.79 -13.93
CA PHE A 333 4.25 17.93 -13.19
C PHE A 333 4.10 17.74 -11.68
N TRP A 334 5.23 17.80 -10.98
CA TRP A 334 5.35 17.63 -9.54
C TRP A 334 6.21 18.74 -8.95
N ALA A 335 5.84 19.21 -7.76
CA ALA A 335 6.64 20.20 -7.03
C ALA A 335 6.37 20.14 -5.53
N THR A 336 7.27 20.69 -4.73
CA THR A 336 7.06 20.89 -3.29
C THR A 336 6.30 22.18 -3.00
N VAL A 337 6.38 23.16 -3.89
CA VAL A 337 5.77 24.48 -3.79
C VAL A 337 4.70 24.70 -4.86
N ASP A 338 3.72 25.55 -4.59
CA ASP A 338 2.67 25.90 -5.55
C ASP A 338 3.25 26.78 -6.66
N LEU A 339 3.58 26.14 -7.79
CA LEU A 339 4.14 26.80 -8.97
C LEU A 339 3.23 26.59 -10.16
N PRO A 340 2.92 27.64 -10.95
CA PRO A 340 2.29 27.42 -12.24
C PRO A 340 3.26 26.66 -13.13
N ARG A 341 2.79 25.69 -13.89
CA ARG A 341 3.62 24.90 -14.83
C ARG A 341 4.46 25.75 -15.79
N ALA A 342 3.95 26.93 -16.15
CA ALA A 342 4.69 27.90 -16.97
C ALA A 342 6.02 28.36 -16.34
N ALA A 343 6.18 28.22 -15.02
CA ALA A 343 7.40 28.53 -14.28
C ALA A 343 8.58 27.60 -14.66
N LEU A 344 8.30 26.41 -15.21
CA LEU A 344 9.34 25.51 -15.74
C LEU A 344 9.96 26.00 -17.05
N TYR A 345 9.44 27.06 -17.67
CA TYR A 345 9.98 27.63 -18.91
C TYR A 345 10.95 28.78 -18.60
N PRO A 346 12.28 28.60 -18.78
CA PRO A 346 13.25 29.67 -18.53
C PRO A 346 12.98 30.92 -19.38
N VAL A 347 12.46 30.73 -20.60
CA VAL A 347 12.16 31.80 -21.56
C VAL A 347 10.83 32.49 -21.26
N ALA A 348 9.84 31.77 -20.72
CA ALA A 348 8.53 32.36 -20.38
C ALA A 348 8.62 33.21 -19.12
N ASN A 349 9.44 32.80 -18.14
CA ASN A 349 9.64 33.54 -16.89
C ASN A 349 10.11 34.98 -17.13
N LYS A 350 11.00 35.21 -18.10
CA LYS A 350 11.49 36.57 -18.41
C LYS A 350 10.47 37.45 -19.15
N ARG A 351 9.47 36.88 -19.82
CA ARG A 351 8.51 37.64 -20.65
C ARG A 351 7.12 37.77 -20.05
N ALA A 352 6.70 36.83 -19.21
CA ALA A 352 5.30 36.70 -18.79
C ALA A 352 4.98 37.37 -17.44
N GLY A 353 5.97 37.95 -16.75
CA GLY A 353 5.74 38.52 -15.42
C GLY A 353 5.20 37.50 -14.40
N ILE A 354 5.45 36.20 -14.67
CA ILE A 354 5.20 35.13 -13.70
C ILE A 354 6.04 35.50 -12.48
N PRO A 355 5.46 35.52 -11.26
CA PRO A 355 6.20 35.87 -10.06
C PRO A 355 7.54 35.15 -10.09
N GLU A 356 8.60 35.95 -9.92
CA GLU A 356 9.94 35.42 -9.74
C GLU A 356 9.81 34.29 -8.72
N ARG A 357 10.45 33.16 -9.05
CA ARG A 357 10.58 31.95 -8.24
C ARG A 357 10.47 32.29 -6.74
N PRO A 358 9.82 31.46 -5.90
CA PRO A 358 9.78 31.70 -4.46
C PRO A 358 11.16 32.19 -4.01
N SER A 359 11.22 33.45 -3.54
CA SER A 359 12.47 34.18 -3.41
C SER A 359 13.40 33.38 -2.52
N SER A 360 14.58 33.06 -3.08
CA SER A 360 15.56 32.08 -2.60
C SER A 360 16.31 32.53 -1.35
N ASP A 361 15.60 32.92 -0.30
CA ASP A 361 16.21 33.12 1.01
C ASP A 361 15.85 31.89 1.86
N ASP A 362 16.68 30.86 1.69
CA ASP A 362 16.89 29.66 2.53
C ASP A 362 15.92 28.46 2.47
N GLU A 363 14.71 28.56 1.91
CA GLU A 363 13.80 27.40 1.93
C GLU A 363 14.04 26.40 0.77
N PRO A 364 14.34 25.12 1.07
CA PRO A 364 14.52 24.11 0.06
C PRO A 364 13.23 23.84 -0.74
N TRP A 365 13.34 23.78 -2.07
CA TRP A 365 12.20 23.45 -2.92
C TRP A 365 12.59 22.67 -4.16
N PHE A 366 11.63 21.94 -4.71
CA PHE A 366 11.79 21.11 -5.89
C PHE A 366 10.62 21.29 -6.84
N ALA A 367 10.90 21.26 -8.14
CA ALA A 367 9.91 21.13 -9.20
C ALA A 367 10.47 20.30 -10.35
N PHE A 368 9.69 19.34 -10.81
CA PHE A 368 9.99 18.50 -11.96
C PHE A 368 8.76 18.35 -12.84
N GLY A 369 8.95 18.44 -14.15
CA GLY A 369 7.87 18.11 -15.06
C GLY A 369 8.24 18.32 -16.51
N HIS A 370 7.33 17.95 -17.38
CA HIS A 370 7.54 18.17 -18.81
C HIS A 370 7.05 19.55 -19.27
N VAL A 371 7.83 20.13 -20.16
CA VAL A 371 7.63 21.44 -20.74
C VAL A 371 7.04 21.24 -22.16
N GLY A 372 5.71 21.31 -22.28
CA GLY A 372 4.95 21.18 -23.54
C GLY A 372 3.46 20.85 -23.28
N ARG A 373 2.67 20.56 -24.33
CA ARG A 373 1.27 20.09 -24.18
C ARG A 373 1.14 18.65 -24.67
N GLY A 374 0.68 17.75 -23.80
CA GLY A 374 0.40 16.34 -24.11
C GLY A 374 1.63 15.55 -24.59
N ALA A 375 1.42 14.61 -25.51
CA ALA A 375 2.47 13.78 -26.12
C ALA A 375 3.52 14.55 -26.93
N GLN A 376 3.36 15.87 -27.07
CA GLN A 376 4.31 16.80 -27.67
C GLN A 376 5.01 17.63 -26.58
N SER A 377 5.41 16.98 -25.49
CA SER A 377 6.44 17.52 -24.59
C SER A 377 7.70 17.84 -25.40
N TRP A 378 8.48 18.84 -25.00
CA TRP A 378 9.73 19.19 -25.70
C TRP A 378 10.93 18.85 -24.82
N PHE A 379 10.78 19.03 -23.51
CA PHE A 379 11.83 18.80 -22.52
C PHE A 379 11.24 18.27 -21.21
N LEU A 380 12.02 17.50 -20.46
CA LEU A 380 11.89 17.37 -19.01
C LEU A 380 12.68 18.49 -18.37
N ALA A 381 12.10 19.18 -17.39
CA ALA A 381 12.75 20.22 -16.62
C ALA A 381 12.84 19.78 -15.15
N TYR A 382 14.02 19.95 -14.58
CA TYR A 382 14.34 19.67 -13.18
C TYR A 382 14.84 20.96 -12.53
N HIS A 383 14.22 21.35 -11.43
CA HIS A 383 14.61 22.49 -10.62
C HIS A 383 14.68 22.07 -9.15
N LEU A 384 15.79 22.38 -8.51
CA LEU A 384 16.02 22.17 -7.08
C LEU A 384 16.69 23.42 -6.51
N ALA A 385 16.18 23.93 -5.39
CA ALA A 385 16.95 24.77 -4.48
C ALA A 385 17.15 24.00 -3.18
N TYR A 386 18.40 23.83 -2.76
CA TYR A 386 18.75 23.04 -1.57
C TYR A 386 20.06 23.55 -0.98
N ASN A 387 20.13 23.75 0.34
CA ASN A 387 21.31 24.26 1.06
C ASN A 387 21.91 25.54 0.42
N GLY A 388 21.06 26.49 0.02
CA GLY A 388 21.48 27.76 -0.59
C GLY A 388 22.03 27.65 -2.02
N GLN A 389 21.94 26.48 -2.66
CA GLN A 389 22.34 26.27 -4.05
C GLN A 389 21.12 25.99 -4.93
N GLU A 390 21.19 26.43 -6.19
CA GLU A 390 20.16 26.15 -7.19
C GLU A 390 20.72 25.25 -8.29
N ILE A 391 20.03 24.14 -8.56
CA ILE A 391 20.27 23.25 -9.68
C ILE A 391 19.12 23.37 -10.68
N HIS A 392 19.47 23.62 -11.93
CA HIS A 392 18.54 23.60 -13.05
C HIS A 392 19.10 22.74 -14.16
N ARG A 393 18.32 21.75 -14.60
CA ARG A 393 18.66 20.90 -15.73
C ARG A 393 17.44 20.67 -16.59
N SER A 394 17.68 20.47 -17.88
CA SER A 394 16.64 20.04 -18.79
C SER A 394 17.21 19.06 -19.81
N SER A 395 16.44 18.03 -20.11
CA SER A 395 16.74 17.08 -21.18
C SER A 395 15.64 17.18 -22.23
N PRO A 396 15.97 17.10 -23.54
CA PRO A 396 14.96 16.83 -24.55
C PRO A 396 14.08 15.65 -24.14
N TRP A 397 12.79 15.77 -24.45
CA TRP A 397 11.79 14.77 -24.14
C TRP A 397 10.63 14.89 -25.11
N ALA A 398 10.74 14.20 -26.25
CA ALA A 398 9.66 14.03 -27.22
C ALA A 398 10.01 12.93 -28.22
N ARG A 399 9.05 12.08 -28.57
CA ARG A 399 9.18 11.18 -29.74
C ARG A 399 9.39 11.94 -31.07
N MET A 400 9.20 13.26 -31.07
CA MET A 400 9.35 14.10 -32.27
C MET A 400 10.81 14.38 -32.62
N TYR A 401 11.75 14.25 -31.67
CA TYR A 401 13.17 14.57 -31.86
C TYR A 401 14.09 13.36 -31.87
N GLY A 402 13.58 12.16 -31.56
CA GLY A 402 14.38 10.95 -31.49
C GLY A 402 13.56 9.68 -31.24
N SER A 403 14.26 8.54 -31.24
CA SER A 403 13.70 7.27 -30.76
C SER A 403 13.44 7.33 -29.25
N GLN A 404 12.42 6.62 -28.76
CA GLN A 404 12.11 6.60 -27.33
C GLN A 404 13.33 6.20 -26.48
N ASP A 405 14.09 5.20 -26.94
CA ASP A 405 15.29 4.71 -26.23
C ASP A 405 16.35 5.82 -26.09
N SER A 406 16.62 6.56 -27.18
CA SER A 406 17.58 7.67 -27.14
C SER A 406 17.15 8.88 -26.29
N GLU A 407 15.85 9.06 -26.05
CA GLU A 407 15.35 10.10 -25.13
C GLU A 407 15.44 9.63 -23.67
N VAL A 408 15.16 8.34 -23.42
CA VAL A 408 15.33 7.70 -22.11
C VAL A 408 16.80 7.72 -21.68
N GLU A 409 17.74 7.36 -22.55
CA GLU A 409 19.18 7.40 -22.26
C GLU A 409 19.67 8.81 -21.89
N ARG A 410 19.20 9.85 -22.59
CA ARG A 410 19.56 11.24 -22.31
C ARG A 410 19.01 11.72 -20.97
N ALA A 411 17.76 11.40 -20.68
CA ALA A 411 17.15 11.75 -19.39
C ALA A 411 17.80 10.97 -18.24
N ALA A 412 18.18 9.70 -18.45
CA ALA A 412 18.93 8.91 -17.49
C ALA A 412 20.30 9.52 -17.17
N ALA A 413 21.07 9.90 -18.20
CA ALA A 413 22.35 10.58 -18.01
C ALA A 413 22.20 11.90 -17.23
N MET A 414 21.16 12.69 -17.52
CA MET A 414 20.83 13.89 -16.74
C MET A 414 20.55 13.56 -15.27
N PHE A 415 19.85 12.46 -14.97
CA PHE A 415 19.58 12.05 -13.59
C PHE A 415 20.83 11.55 -12.86
N ASP A 416 21.76 10.90 -13.56
CA ASP A 416 23.04 10.49 -12.97
C ASP A 416 23.89 11.72 -12.61
N GLU A 417 24.01 12.70 -13.51
CA GLU A 417 24.68 13.98 -13.23
C GLU A 417 24.05 14.73 -12.05
N LEU A 418 22.71 14.71 -11.96
CA LEU A 418 21.98 15.33 -10.86
C LEU A 418 22.24 14.62 -9.53
N ARG A 419 22.38 13.29 -9.53
CA ARG A 419 22.66 12.52 -8.31
C ARG A 419 24.03 12.88 -7.74
N GLU A 420 25.04 12.98 -8.60
CA GLU A 420 26.38 13.46 -8.22
C GLU A 420 26.30 14.89 -7.68
N ALA A 421 25.65 15.79 -8.41
CA ALA A 421 25.53 17.18 -8.00
C ALA A 421 24.77 17.37 -6.68
N ILE A 422 23.76 16.55 -6.39
CA ILE A 422 23.02 16.58 -5.12
C ILE A 422 23.86 16.03 -3.97
N ALA A 423 24.65 14.97 -4.20
CA ALA A 423 25.52 14.40 -3.17
C ALA A 423 26.58 15.42 -2.69
N ASP A 424 27.02 16.32 -3.57
CA ASP A 424 27.95 17.41 -3.24
C ASP A 424 27.31 18.54 -2.41
N LEU A 425 25.98 18.57 -2.25
CA LEU A 425 25.27 19.60 -1.48
C LEU A 425 25.27 19.34 0.04
N GLY A 426 25.76 18.18 0.49
CA GLY A 426 25.75 17.74 1.89
C GLY A 426 24.50 16.94 2.22
#